data_AF-A0A661EBF8-F1
#
_entry.id   AF-A0A661EBF8-F1
#
_cell.length_a   1.000
_cell.length_b   1.000
_cell.length_c   1.000
_cell.angle_alpha   90.00
_cell.angle_beta   90.00
_cell.angle_gamma   90.00
#
_symmetry.space_group_name_H-M   'P 1'
#
loop_
_entity.id
_entity.type
_entity.pdbx_description
1 polymer ?
#
loop_
_entity_poly.entity_id
_entity_poly.type
_entity_poly.pdbx_seq_one_letter_code
_entity_poly.pdbx_strand_id
1 'polypeptide(L)' 'MQTNIQTDNNLSNIIKQAHQNHAPVHINSDNMQAVVLSLEYYDCITETLFLSSIPNMKKSIIDGLNTPVEGCSSKPQW' A
#
# COMPACT_ATOMS: atom_id res chain seq x y z
N MET A 1 21.34 -16.79 3.84
CA MET A 1 21.10 -17.27 2.46
C MET A 1 20.60 -16.10 1.63
N GLN A 2 21.49 -15.40 0.91
CA GLN A 2 21.07 -14.50 -0.16
C GLN A 2 21.24 -15.26 -1.46
N THR A 3 20.14 -15.73 -2.03
CA THR A 3 20.15 -16.31 -3.38
C THR A 3 20.33 -15.17 -4.38
N ASN A 4 21.53 -15.10 -4.95
CA ASN A 4 21.82 -14.36 -6.17
C ASN A 4 21.00 -14.98 -7.30
N ILE A 5 19.80 -14.48 -7.53
CA ILE A 5 19.04 -14.77 -8.73
C ILE A 5 19.47 -13.71 -9.74
N GLN A 6 20.26 -14.11 -10.75
CA GLN A 6 20.40 -13.33 -11.98
C GLN A 6 19.02 -13.34 -12.66
N THR A 7 18.16 -12.39 -12.30
CA THR A 7 16.83 -12.26 -12.90
C THR A 7 16.96 -11.62 -14.27
N ASP A 8 16.35 -12.26 -15.27
CA ASP A 8 16.14 -11.70 -16.60
C ASP A 8 15.73 -10.23 -16.51
N ASN A 9 16.49 -9.35 -17.18
CA ASN A 9 16.46 -7.89 -17.01
C ASN A 9 15.06 -7.25 -17.03
N ASN A 10 14.07 -7.89 -17.67
CA ASN A 10 12.71 -7.39 -17.78
C ASN A 10 11.92 -7.44 -16.47
N LEU A 11 12.02 -8.51 -15.68
CA LEU A 11 11.25 -8.61 -14.43
C LEU A 11 11.77 -7.62 -13.38
N SER A 12 13.09 -7.50 -13.25
CA SER A 12 13.71 -6.52 -12.35
C SER A 12 13.32 -5.08 -12.69
N ASN A 13 13.20 -4.76 -13.99
CA ASN A 13 12.74 -3.46 -14.44
C ASN A 13 11.27 -3.19 -14.10
N ILE A 14 10.40 -4.20 -14.20
CA ILE A 14 8.98 -4.10 -13.83
C ILE A 14 8.85 -3.85 -12.32
N ILE A 15 9.59 -4.61 -11.49
CA ILE A 15 9.59 -4.42 -10.04
C ILE A 15 10.09 -3.02 -9.68
N LYS A 16 11.17 -2.56 -10.32
CA LYS A 16 11.72 -1.22 -10.10
C LYS A 16 10.71 -0.14 -10.44
N GLN A 17 10.00 -0.27 -11.57
CA GLN A 17 8.95 0.69 -11.95
C GLN A 17 7.80 0.72 -10.94
N ALA A 18 7.31 -0.44 -10.48
CA ALA A 18 6.25 -0.51 -9.48
C ALA A 18 6.66 0.16 -8.15
N HIS A 19 7.93 0.05 -7.76
CA HIS A 19 8.45 0.71 -6.56
C HIS A 19 8.66 2.22 -6.76
N GLN A 20 9.35 2.64 -7.83
CA GLN A 20 9.73 4.04 -8.04
C GLN A 20 8.55 4.94 -8.41
N ASN A 21 7.57 4.42 -9.13
CA ASN A 21 6.43 5.21 -9.58
C ASN A 21 5.31 5.27 -8.53
N HIS A 22 5.45 4.54 -7.42
CA HIS A 22 4.43 4.52 -6.37
C HIS A 22 3.04 4.20 -6.95
N ALA A 23 3.01 3.28 -7.92
CA ALA A 23 1.82 2.98 -8.71
C ALA A 23 1.84 1.52 -9.21
N PRO A 24 0.67 0.90 -9.40
CA PRO A 24 0.57 -0.44 -9.98
C PRO A 24 1.10 -0.49 -11.41
N VAL A 25 1.79 -1.58 -11.76
CA VAL A 25 2.17 -1.87 -13.15
C VAL A 25 1.24 -2.93 -13.71
N HIS A 26 0.57 -2.62 -14.82
CA HIS A 26 -0.29 -3.55 -15.53
C HIS A 26 0.51 -4.32 -16.58
N ILE A 27 0.47 -5.65 -16.50
CA ILE A 27 1.05 -6.55 -17.49
C ILE A 27 -0.10 -7.16 -18.27
N ASN A 28 -0.08 -6.99 -19.58
CA ASN A 28 -1.09 -7.54 -20.49
C ASN A 28 -0.41 -8.45 -21.51
N SER A 29 -1.04 -9.59 -21.77
CA SER A 29 -0.77 -10.52 -22.86
C SER A 29 -2.11 -10.88 -23.52
N ASP A 30 -2.08 -11.47 -24.71
CA ASP A 30 -3.26 -11.73 -25.53
C ASP A 30 -4.42 -12.39 -24.78
N ASN A 31 -4.11 -13.23 -23.78
CA ASN A 31 -5.12 -13.94 -22.97
C ASN A 31 -4.90 -13.84 -21.45
N MET A 32 -3.95 -13.01 -20.98
CA MET A 32 -3.60 -12.94 -19.56
C MET A 32 -3.35 -11.50 -19.13
N GLN A 33 -3.83 -11.14 -17.95
CA GLN A 33 -3.60 -9.84 -17.34
C GLN A 33 -3.14 -10.02 -15.90
N ALA A 34 -2.18 -9.20 -15.48
CA ALA A 34 -1.68 -9.19 -14.11
C ALA A 34 -1.40 -7.75 -13.66
N VAL A 35 -1.52 -7.52 -12.36
CA VAL A 35 -1.13 -6.27 -11.72
C VAL A 35 0.04 -6.57 -10.78
N VAL A 36 1.14 -5.84 -10.95
CA VAL A 36 2.29 -5.90 -10.06
C VAL A 36 2.27 -4.67 -9.16
N LEU A 37 2.29 -4.91 -7.85
CA LEU A 37 2.41 -3.91 -6.81
C LEU A 37 3.76 -4.06 -6.13
N SER A 38 4.33 -2.95 -5.66
CA SER A 38 5.41 -3.02 -4.68
C SER A 38 4.86 -3.57 -3.36
N LEU A 39 5.71 -4.21 -2.57
CA LEU A 39 5.30 -4.77 -1.28
C LEU A 39 4.74 -3.69 -0.35
N GLU A 40 5.38 -2.53 -0.31
CA GLU A 40 4.92 -1.35 0.43
C GLU A 40 3.49 -0.96 0.06
N TYR A 41 3.17 -0.89 -1.23
CA TYR A 41 1.83 -0.55 -1.71
C TYR A 41 0.82 -1.64 -1.38
N TYR A 42 1.21 -2.91 -1.51
CA TYR A 42 0.37 -4.05 -1.13
C TYR A 42 0.02 -4.00 0.36
N ASP A 43 0.99 -3.74 1.23
CA ASP A 43 0.79 -3.64 2.68
C ASP A 43 -0.11 -2.45 3.03
N CYS A 44 0.12 -1.27 2.43
CA CYS A 44 -0.73 -0.09 2.64
C CYS A 44 -2.19 -0.32 2.21
N ILE A 45 -2.42 -0.95 1.06
CA ILE A 45 -3.78 -1.29 0.59
C ILE A 45 -4.43 -2.27 1.54
N THR A 46 -3.69 -3.31 1.95
CA THR A 46 -4.20 -4.35 2.85
C THR A 46 -4.59 -3.77 4.21
N GLU A 47 -3.74 -2.93 4.79
CA GLU A 47 -4.03 -2.23 6.06
C GLU A 47 -5.24 -1.31 5.90
N THR A 48 -5.32 -0.56 4.81
CA THR A 48 -6.47 0.32 4.53
C THR A 48 -7.77 -0.48 4.42
N LEU A 49 -7.75 -1.62 3.74
CA LEU A 49 -8.90 -2.52 3.64
C LEU A 49 -9.26 -3.12 5.00
N PHE A 50 -8.26 -3.52 5.79
CA PHE A 50 -8.45 -4.02 7.15
C PHE A 50 -9.12 -2.97 8.04
N LEU A 51 -8.56 -1.77 8.14
CA LEU A 51 -9.14 -0.66 8.91
C LEU A 51 -10.54 -0.29 8.40
N SER A 52 -10.76 -0.32 7.09
CA SER A 52 -12.08 -0.04 6.50
C SER A 52 -13.10 -1.13 6.79
N SER A 53 -12.67 -2.38 7.02
CA SER A 53 -13.55 -3.50 7.35
C SER A 53 -14.08 -3.44 8.79
N ILE A 54 -13.37 -2.73 9.69
CA ILE A 54 -13.81 -2.55 11.08
C ILE A 54 -14.93 -1.49 11.11
N PRO A 55 -16.14 -1.82 11.62
CA PRO A 55 -17.24 -0.87 11.68
C PRO A 55 -16.83 0.45 12.37
N ASN A 56 -17.21 1.57 11.77
CA ASN A 56 -16.91 2.94 12.23
C ASN A 56 -15.42 3.34 12.29
N MET A 57 -14.46 2.43 12.06
CA MET A 57 -13.03 2.74 12.18
C MET A 57 -12.56 3.77 11.14
N LYS A 58 -12.89 3.56 9.86
CA LYS A 58 -12.63 4.55 8.80
C LYS A 58 -13.18 5.93 9.14
N LYS A 59 -14.42 5.99 9.67
CA LYS A 59 -15.04 7.24 10.10
C LYS A 59 -14.27 7.88 11.26
N SER A 60 -13.91 7.11 12.28
CA SER A 60 -13.12 7.58 13.42
C SER A 60 -11.78 8.18 13.00
N ILE A 61 -11.09 7.55 12.03
CA ILE A 61 -9.81 8.05 11.51
C ILE A 61 -10.00 9.38 10.77
N ILE A 62 -11.03 9.49 9.91
CA ILE A 62 -11.33 10.72 9.17
C ILE A 62 -11.76 11.85 10.12
N ASP A 63 -12.62 11.55 11.10
CA ASP A 63 -13.07 12.53 12.09
C ASP A 63 -11.87 13.01 12.93
N GLY A 64 -10.94 12.11 13.30
CA GLY A 64 -9.69 12.46 13.98
C GLY A 64 -8.75 13.32 13.13
N LEU A 65 -8.59 13.02 11.83
CA LEU A 65 -7.79 13.82 10.89
C LEU A 65 -8.33 15.24 10.70
N ASN A 66 -9.65 15.41 10.74
CA ASN A 66 -10.31 16.71 10.62
C ASN A 66 -10.40 17.48 11.95
N THR A 67 -10.00 16.86 13.07
CA THR A 67 -10.01 17.51 14.38
C THR A 67 -8.86 18.52 14.44
N PRO A 68 -9.11 19.81 14.73
CA PRO A 68 -8.06 20.80 14.88
C PRO A 68 -7.18 20.46 16.09
N VAL A 69 -5.94 20.95 16.12
CA VAL A 69 -4.96 20.60 17.15
C VAL A 69 -5.46 20.95 18.56
N GLU A 70 -6.23 22.02 18.71
CA GLU A 70 -6.84 22.44 19.98
C GLU A 70 -7.91 21.46 20.49
N GLY A 71 -8.49 20.67 19.59
CA GLY A 71 -9.45 19.61 19.90
C GLY A 71 -8.80 18.25 20.19
N CYS A 72 -7.49 18.12 19.98
CA CYS A 72 -6.76 16.90 20.30
C CYS A 72 -6.59 16.73 21.82
N SER A 73 -6.63 15.49 22.29
CA SER A 73 -6.33 15.19 23.69
C SER A 73 -4.88 15.54 24.01
N SER A 74 -4.66 16.31 25.09
CA SER A 74 -3.31 16.63 25.61
C SER A 74 -2.65 15.47 26.36
N LYS A 75 -3.36 14.36 26.53
CA LYS A 75 -2.88 13.15 27.21
C LYS A 75 -3.22 11.88 26.42
N PRO A 76 -2.34 10.87 26.38
CA PRO A 76 -2.71 9.54 25.91
C PRO A 76 -3.88 8.99 26.73
N GLN A 77 -4.78 8.25 26.08
CA GLN A 77 -5.96 7.64 26.72
C GLN A 77 -5.70 6.22 27.25
N TRP A 78 -4.43 5.79 27.28
CA TRP A 78 -3.98 4.46 27.69
C TRP A 78 -3.04 4.53 28.89
#